data_AF-A0A353BAJ7-F1
#
_entry.id   AF-A0A353BAJ7-F1
#
_cell.length_a   1.000
_cell.length_b   1.000
_cell.length_c   1.000
_cell.angle_alpha   90.00
_cell.angle_beta   90.00
_cell.angle_gamma   90.00
#
_symmetry.space_group_name_H-M   'P 1'
#
loop_
_entity.id
_entity.type
_entity.pdbx_description
1 polymer ?
#
loop_
_entity_poly.entity_id
_entity_poly.type
_entity_poly.pdbx_seq_one_letter_code
_entity_poly.pdbx_strand_id
1 'polypeptide(L)'
;MDDRLTKRLGQIGTRLRAFDLGWQLTAVIGLSAFVAWCLTQLSGTIAIDSAIRLLWASTTGVCVFLVSVFALRRYRQLPKVAQRVEEFFPALNQQLVTACSIPREEAQGYLSGAVVNGVIRHDFANGWKRVMPAGRLVVAWVSLLPAVICLMICAASLWDAPRQPMVSAADIPPAELPLPTEVTVVPGSVEVERGSSVVFTVTFPDDEPNEVWWLAAPTGEIGLTDRSRAEEFWEQQLLAARGSSDLLDDSVRPMNATMNRNEFGAYVSNVEESFAYVIHFDGQFTETFDVTVFEYPELVRADAIVSQPAYTGAKTQEIIDTRRITVAEDSVVEWKLYLNKPVETCWLVPTGNREDVEVVPPVELKNSASDPLVWTTELTLTETTKWELRLVDKKQRENAETVYLRANVISNKQPKIELTSQG
;
A
#
# COMPACT_ATOMS: atom_id res chain seq x y z
N MET A 1 29.10 -29.43 -49.35
CA MET A 1 27.63 -29.41 -49.44
C MET A 1 27.18 -29.12 -50.88
N ASP A 2 26.20 -29.87 -51.38
CA ASP A 2 25.59 -29.71 -52.71
C ASP A 2 24.74 -28.42 -52.81
N ASP A 3 24.86 -27.70 -53.94
CA ASP A 3 24.16 -26.45 -54.25
C ASP A 3 22.62 -26.62 -54.30
N ARG A 4 22.13 -27.85 -54.55
CA ARG A 4 20.68 -28.15 -54.54
C ARG A 4 20.12 -28.15 -53.12
N LEU A 5 20.85 -28.74 -52.17
CA LEU A 5 20.46 -28.80 -50.76
C LEU A 5 20.63 -27.43 -50.07
N THR A 6 21.70 -26.68 -50.36
CA THR A 6 21.90 -25.33 -49.83
C THR A 6 20.75 -24.40 -50.19
N LYS A 7 20.29 -24.42 -51.44
CA LYS A 7 19.17 -23.58 -51.93
C LYS A 7 17.84 -23.96 -51.29
N ARG A 8 17.58 -25.26 -51.08
CA ARG A 8 16.35 -25.75 -50.44
C ARG A 8 16.33 -25.44 -48.94
N LEU A 9 17.42 -25.73 -48.22
CA LEU A 9 17.54 -25.43 -46.79
C LEU A 9 17.55 -23.91 -46.53
N GLY A 10 18.12 -23.10 -47.44
CA GLY A 10 18.03 -21.65 -47.36
C GLY A 10 16.58 -21.13 -47.45
N GLN A 11 15.76 -21.70 -48.34
CA GLN A 11 14.33 -21.33 -48.46
C GLN A 11 13.51 -21.71 -47.22
N ILE A 12 13.86 -22.80 -46.54
CA ILE A 12 13.19 -23.25 -45.31
C ILE A 12 13.71 -22.45 -44.11
N GLY A 13 15.02 -22.19 -44.06
CA GLY A 13 15.68 -21.42 -43.00
C GLY A 13 15.20 -19.97 -42.90
N THR A 14 14.87 -19.30 -44.01
CA THR A 14 14.29 -17.95 -43.97
C THR A 14 12.91 -17.92 -43.32
N ARG A 15 12.09 -18.95 -43.54
CA ARG A 15 10.75 -19.07 -42.95
C ARG A 15 10.81 -19.42 -41.47
N LEU A 16 11.74 -20.32 -41.07
CA LEU A 16 11.98 -20.67 -39.68
C LEU A 16 12.47 -19.46 -38.89
N ARG A 17 13.41 -18.71 -39.47
CA ARG A 17 13.89 -17.45 -38.90
C ARG A 17 12.75 -16.44 -38.71
N ALA A 18 11.90 -16.24 -39.71
CA ALA A 18 10.80 -15.28 -39.62
C ALA A 18 9.72 -15.69 -38.59
N PHE A 19 9.51 -16.99 -38.39
CA PHE A 19 8.59 -17.51 -37.38
C PHE A 19 9.14 -17.35 -35.96
N ASP A 20 10.36 -17.84 -35.71
CA ASP A 20 10.99 -17.79 -34.39
C ASP A 20 11.30 -16.35 -33.96
N LEU A 21 11.68 -15.48 -34.92
CA LEU A 21 11.88 -14.05 -34.67
C LEU A 21 10.57 -13.34 -34.30
N GLY A 22 9.46 -13.65 -34.99
CA GLY A 22 8.16 -13.08 -34.65
C GLY A 22 7.73 -13.42 -33.21
N TRP A 23 7.84 -14.69 -32.82
CA TRP A 23 7.47 -15.12 -31.46
C TRP A 23 8.38 -14.53 -30.38
N GLN A 24 9.69 -14.52 -30.61
CA GLN A 24 10.65 -13.95 -29.66
C GLN A 24 10.47 -12.44 -29.49
N LEU A 25 10.20 -11.70 -30.58
CA LEU A 25 9.91 -10.27 -30.51
C LEU A 25 8.60 -10.00 -29.75
N THR A 26 7.54 -10.76 -30.01
CA THR A 26 6.27 -10.60 -29.28
C THR A 26 6.46 -10.86 -27.77
N ALA A 27 7.24 -11.87 -27.38
CA ALA A 27 7.52 -12.15 -25.97
C ALA A 27 8.31 -11.01 -25.29
N VAL A 28 9.35 -10.48 -25.96
CA VAL A 28 10.18 -9.39 -25.41
C VAL A 28 9.39 -8.09 -25.30
N ILE A 29 8.61 -7.74 -26.33
CA ILE A 29 7.78 -6.53 -26.34
C ILE A 29 6.63 -6.65 -25.33
N GLY A 30 6.01 -7.83 -25.19
CA GLY A 30 4.99 -8.08 -24.18
C GLY A 30 5.53 -7.95 -22.75
N LEU A 31 6.70 -8.53 -22.47
CA LEU A 31 7.36 -8.39 -21.17
C LEU A 31 7.71 -6.93 -20.87
N SER A 32 8.24 -6.22 -21.87
CA SER A 32 8.53 -4.79 -21.78
C SER A 32 7.30 -3.94 -21.46
N ALA A 33 6.17 -4.22 -22.11
CA ALA A 33 4.91 -3.52 -21.87
C ALA A 33 4.38 -3.80 -20.44
N PHE A 34 4.50 -5.04 -19.96
CA PHE A 34 4.13 -5.40 -18.59
C PHE A 34 4.97 -4.64 -17.54
N VAL A 35 6.29 -4.53 -17.77
CA VAL A 35 7.18 -3.74 -16.90
C VAL A 35 6.79 -2.26 -16.91
N ALA A 36 6.48 -1.70 -18.09
CA ALA A 36 6.02 -0.30 -18.19
C ALA A 36 4.71 -0.07 -17.44
N TRP A 37 3.75 -0.99 -17.55
CA TRP A 37 2.49 -0.93 -16.81
C TRP A 37 2.70 -1.00 -15.29
N CYS A 38 3.58 -1.89 -14.83
CA CYS A 38 3.94 -1.97 -13.41
C CYS A 38 4.57 -0.66 -12.90
N LEU A 39 5.46 -0.05 -13.69
CA LEU A 39 6.03 1.26 -13.38
C LEU A 39 4.95 2.35 -13.28
N THR A 40 3.95 2.37 -14.16
CA THR A 40 2.84 3.34 -14.06
C THR A 40 1.95 3.15 -12.83
N GLN A 41 1.85 1.94 -12.27
CA GLN A 41 1.12 1.72 -11.01
C GLN A 41 1.93 2.19 -9.79
N LEU A 42 3.25 2.05 -9.85
CA LEU A 42 4.18 2.48 -8.79
C LEU A 42 4.41 3.99 -8.78
N SER A 43 4.18 4.70 -9.89
CA SER A 43 4.36 6.15 -9.96
C SER A 43 3.42 6.96 -9.05
N GLY A 44 2.35 6.34 -8.52
CA GLY A 44 1.52 6.95 -7.48
C GLY A 44 2.18 7.01 -6.10
N THR A 45 3.27 6.26 -5.90
CA THR A 45 3.99 6.17 -4.61
C THR A 45 5.43 6.66 -4.68
N ILE A 46 6.07 6.57 -5.85
CA ILE A 46 7.47 6.92 -6.05
C ILE A 46 7.57 7.82 -7.28
N ALA A 47 8.24 8.97 -7.16
CA ALA A 47 8.49 9.85 -8.31
C ALA A 47 9.39 9.14 -9.34
N ILE A 48 8.86 8.89 -10.54
CA ILE A 48 9.61 8.28 -11.64
C ILE A 48 10.29 9.37 -12.45
N ASP A 49 11.58 9.55 -12.21
CA ASP A 49 12.39 10.51 -12.96
C ASP A 49 12.54 10.13 -14.45
N SER A 50 12.80 11.14 -15.27
CA SER A 50 13.21 11.05 -16.68
C SER A 50 14.34 10.05 -16.92
N ALA A 51 15.30 9.91 -16.01
CA ALA A 51 16.39 8.94 -16.11
C ALA A 51 15.89 7.48 -16.16
N ILE A 52 14.91 7.13 -15.31
CA ILE A 52 14.34 5.77 -15.25
C ILE A 52 13.57 5.45 -16.55
N ARG A 53 12.87 6.44 -17.12
CA ARG A 53 12.17 6.33 -18.40
C ARG A 53 13.12 6.07 -19.57
N LEU A 54 14.23 6.79 -19.62
CA LEU A 54 15.27 6.61 -20.64
C LEU A 54 16.00 5.27 -20.48
N LEU A 55 16.27 4.85 -19.24
CA LEU A 55 16.85 3.54 -18.98
C LEU A 55 15.94 2.44 -19.52
N TRP A 56 14.65 2.40 -19.14
CA TRP A 56 13.70 1.42 -19.67
C TRP A 56 13.63 1.40 -21.21
N ALA A 57 13.53 2.57 -21.85
CA ALA A 57 13.50 2.67 -23.31
C ALA A 57 14.80 2.13 -23.95
N SER A 58 15.95 2.38 -23.32
CA SER A 58 17.23 1.88 -23.80
C SER A 58 17.35 0.35 -23.65
N THR A 59 16.95 -0.22 -22.50
CA THR A 59 17.05 -1.67 -22.25
C THR A 59 16.16 -2.46 -23.19
N THR A 60 14.96 -1.95 -23.47
CA THR A 60 14.01 -2.60 -24.38
C THR A 60 14.52 -2.59 -25.83
N GLY A 61 15.09 -1.46 -26.27
CA GLY A 61 15.77 -1.36 -27.57
C GLY A 61 16.95 -2.33 -27.69
N VAL A 62 17.79 -2.43 -26.66
CA VAL A 62 18.93 -3.38 -26.62
C VAL A 62 18.46 -4.83 -26.68
N CYS A 63 17.44 -5.21 -25.91
CA CYS A 63 16.89 -6.56 -25.92
C CYS A 63 16.33 -6.95 -27.29
N VAL A 64 15.57 -6.06 -27.94
CA VAL A 64 15.05 -6.27 -29.31
C VAL A 64 16.19 -6.41 -30.31
N PHE A 65 17.24 -5.59 -30.20
CA PHE A 65 18.42 -5.68 -31.06
C PHE A 65 19.17 -7.01 -30.87
N LEU A 66 19.44 -7.42 -29.62
CA LEU A 66 20.14 -8.67 -29.31
C LEU A 66 19.37 -9.89 -29.80
N VAL A 67 18.06 -9.94 -29.56
CA VAL A 67 17.19 -11.04 -30.01
C VAL A 67 17.14 -11.11 -31.52
N SER A 68 17.03 -9.96 -32.19
CA SER A 68 17.10 -9.88 -33.64
C SER A 68 18.43 -10.42 -34.14
N VAL A 69 19.57 -9.91 -33.67
CA VAL A 69 20.92 -10.34 -34.08
C VAL A 69 21.16 -11.82 -33.81
N PHE A 70 20.75 -12.32 -32.64
CA PHE A 70 20.87 -13.73 -32.28
C PHE A 70 20.05 -14.63 -33.20
N ALA A 71 18.81 -14.24 -33.51
CA ALA A 71 17.99 -14.93 -34.49
C ALA A 71 18.61 -14.87 -35.90
N LEU A 72 19.14 -13.72 -36.35
CA LEU A 72 19.81 -13.64 -37.66
C LEU A 72 21.06 -14.54 -37.72
N ARG A 73 21.80 -14.68 -36.61
CA ARG A 73 23.02 -15.52 -36.53
C ARG A 73 22.70 -17.02 -36.45
N ARG A 74 21.71 -17.41 -35.64
CA ARG A 74 21.35 -18.82 -35.39
C ARG A 74 20.95 -19.56 -36.67
N TYR A 75 20.15 -18.93 -37.53
CA TYR A 75 19.65 -19.55 -38.77
C TYR A 75 20.60 -19.42 -39.97
N ARG A 76 21.74 -18.72 -39.83
CA ARG A 76 22.83 -18.77 -40.83
C ARG A 76 23.60 -20.08 -40.77
N GLN A 77 23.49 -20.85 -39.69
CA GLN A 77 24.11 -22.17 -39.56
C GLN A 77 23.20 -23.25 -40.19
N LEU A 78 23.44 -23.59 -41.45
CA LEU A 78 22.68 -24.61 -42.18
C LEU A 78 22.56 -25.98 -41.46
N PRO A 79 23.59 -26.48 -40.73
CA PRO A 79 23.46 -27.73 -39.98
C PRO A 79 22.37 -27.71 -38.90
N LYS A 80 22.12 -26.56 -38.26
CA LYS A 80 21.05 -26.42 -37.25
C LYS A 80 19.66 -26.39 -37.88
N VAL A 81 19.54 -25.88 -39.10
CA VAL A 81 18.28 -25.92 -39.87
C VAL A 81 17.97 -27.36 -40.28
N ALA A 82 18.98 -28.12 -40.70
CA ALA A 82 18.87 -29.55 -41.00
C ALA A 82 18.39 -30.36 -39.79
N GLN A 83 18.99 -30.14 -38.62
CA GLN A 83 18.58 -30.80 -37.37
C GLN A 83 17.13 -30.49 -37.00
N ARG A 84 16.70 -29.22 -37.10
CA ARG A 84 15.30 -28.82 -36.83
C ARG A 84 14.32 -29.51 -37.77
N VAL A 85 14.67 -29.66 -39.05
CA VAL A 85 13.80 -30.33 -40.04
C VAL A 85 13.70 -31.83 -39.76
N GLU A 86 14.77 -32.47 -39.31
CA GLU A 86 14.76 -33.89 -38.91
C GLU A 86 13.95 -34.13 -37.62
N GLU A 87 13.94 -33.19 -36.67
CA GLU A 87 13.05 -33.26 -35.49
C GLU A 87 11.57 -33.41 -35.89
N PHE A 88 11.15 -32.76 -36.98
CA PHE A 88 9.79 -32.89 -37.52
C PHE A 88 9.58 -34.13 -38.39
N PHE A 89 10.65 -34.72 -38.91
CA PHE A 89 10.63 -35.91 -39.76
C PHE A 89 11.60 -36.97 -39.25
N PRO A 90 11.23 -37.71 -38.18
CA PRO A 90 12.10 -38.75 -37.61
C PRO A 90 12.53 -39.81 -38.63
N ALA A 91 11.74 -40.03 -39.68
CA ALA A 91 12.02 -40.98 -40.77
C ALA A 91 13.33 -40.70 -41.54
N LEU A 92 13.90 -39.50 -41.43
CA LEU A 92 15.18 -39.15 -42.06
C LEU A 92 16.40 -39.74 -41.33
N ASN A 93 16.28 -40.23 -40.08
CA ASN A 93 17.35 -40.93 -39.35
C ASN A 93 18.76 -40.30 -39.50
N GLN A 94 18.90 -38.99 -39.27
CA GLN A 94 20.17 -38.23 -39.38
C GLN A 94 20.79 -38.15 -40.79
N GLN A 95 20.08 -38.59 -41.84
CA GLN A 95 20.59 -38.55 -43.22
C GLN A 95 20.72 -37.13 -43.76
N LEU A 96 19.84 -36.20 -43.36
CA LEU A 96 19.89 -34.80 -43.80
C LEU A 96 21.01 -34.04 -43.07
N VAL A 97 21.24 -34.29 -41.78
CA VAL A 97 22.39 -33.75 -41.04
C VAL A 97 23.70 -34.27 -41.62
N THR A 98 23.78 -35.57 -41.89
CA THR A 98 24.94 -36.20 -42.53
C THR A 98 25.20 -35.61 -43.91
N ALA A 99 24.17 -35.48 -44.76
CA ALA A 99 24.29 -34.87 -46.08
C ALA A 99 24.78 -33.41 -46.03
N CYS A 100 24.50 -32.67 -44.95
CA CYS A 100 24.99 -31.31 -44.75
C CYS A 100 26.46 -31.26 -44.30
N SER A 101 26.96 -32.30 -43.64
CA SER A 101 28.33 -32.38 -43.15
C SER A 101 29.36 -32.76 -44.22
N ILE A 102 28.93 -33.33 -45.35
CA ILE A 102 29.83 -33.78 -46.43
C ILE A 102 30.48 -32.57 -47.16
N PRO A 103 31.82 -32.51 -47.22
CA PRO A 103 32.56 -31.49 -47.98
C PRO A 103 32.19 -31.50 -49.47
N ARG A 104 32.32 -30.36 -50.16
CA ARG A 104 31.94 -30.23 -51.58
C ARG A 104 32.74 -31.16 -52.50
N GLU A 105 33.97 -31.51 -52.13
CA GLU A 105 34.87 -32.37 -52.90
C GLU A 105 34.45 -33.84 -52.85
N GLU A 106 34.00 -34.34 -51.70
CA GLU A 106 33.53 -35.73 -51.50
C GLU A 106 32.04 -35.93 -51.88
N ALA A 107 31.31 -34.84 -52.11
CA ALA A 107 29.90 -34.87 -52.49
C ALA A 107 29.65 -35.48 -53.88
N GLN A 108 30.71 -35.69 -54.69
CA GLN A 108 30.64 -36.28 -56.03
C GLN A 108 30.71 -37.82 -56.03
N GLY A 109 31.01 -38.44 -54.88
CA GLY A 109 31.03 -39.90 -54.73
C GLY A 109 29.64 -40.55 -54.87
N TYR A 110 29.58 -41.79 -55.36
CA TYR A 110 28.33 -42.52 -55.59
C TYR A 110 27.46 -42.65 -54.32
N LEU A 111 28.08 -42.95 -53.17
CA LEU A 111 27.38 -43.07 -51.88
C LEU A 111 26.85 -41.72 -51.38
N SER A 112 27.66 -40.66 -51.48
CA SER A 112 27.26 -39.29 -51.18
C SER A 112 26.07 -38.86 -52.03
N GLY A 113 26.10 -39.17 -53.34
CA GLY A 113 25.01 -38.91 -54.28
C GLY A 113 23.74 -39.69 -53.97
N ALA A 114 23.85 -40.96 -53.52
CA ALA A 114 22.69 -41.76 -53.13
C ALA A 114 21.99 -41.20 -51.88
N VAL A 115 22.77 -40.77 -50.88
CA VAL A 115 22.24 -40.12 -49.66
C VAL A 115 21.57 -38.80 -49.99
N VAL A 116 22.21 -37.93 -50.79
CA VAL A 116 21.63 -36.64 -51.22
C VAL A 116 20.34 -36.86 -52.03
N ASN A 117 20.32 -37.81 -52.96
CA ASN A 117 19.13 -38.13 -53.74
C ASN A 117 17.99 -38.71 -52.89
N GLY A 118 18.30 -39.55 -51.90
CA GLY A 118 17.31 -40.08 -50.95
C GLY A 118 16.64 -38.97 -50.15
N VAL A 119 17.43 -38.03 -49.63
CA VAL A 119 16.96 -36.85 -48.89
C VAL A 119 16.11 -35.93 -49.78
N ILE A 120 16.52 -35.68 -51.03
CA ILE A 120 15.74 -34.86 -51.98
C ILE A 120 14.42 -35.54 -52.36
N ARG A 121 14.43 -36.86 -52.59
CA ARG A 121 13.20 -37.63 -52.89
C ARG A 121 12.20 -37.55 -51.73
N HIS A 122 12.69 -37.58 -50.49
CA HIS A 122 11.87 -37.41 -49.30
C HIS A 122 11.30 -35.98 -49.18
N ASP A 123 12.06 -34.93 -49.53
CA ASP A 123 11.55 -33.55 -49.62
C ASP A 123 10.41 -33.43 -50.63
N PHE A 124 10.51 -34.05 -51.81
CA PHE A 124 9.43 -34.03 -52.81
C PHE A 124 8.19 -34.82 -52.38
N ALA A 125 8.36 -35.96 -51.70
CA ALA A 125 7.24 -36.79 -51.25
C ALA A 125 6.45 -36.15 -50.10
N ASN A 126 7.16 -35.60 -49.11
CA ASN A 126 6.55 -35.05 -47.89
C ASN A 126 6.37 -33.53 -47.92
N GLY A 127 6.95 -32.86 -48.92
CA GLY A 127 6.85 -31.43 -49.15
C GLY A 127 7.24 -30.64 -47.91
N TRP A 128 8.53 -30.55 -47.57
CA TRP A 128 8.98 -29.92 -46.31
C TRP A 128 8.49 -28.49 -46.11
N LYS A 129 8.15 -27.80 -47.21
CA LYS A 129 7.47 -26.48 -47.19
C LYS A 129 6.10 -26.48 -46.49
N ARG A 130 5.43 -27.63 -46.36
CA ARG A 130 4.12 -27.80 -45.71
C ARG A 130 4.21 -28.00 -44.19
N VAL A 131 5.37 -28.35 -43.65
CA VAL A 131 5.59 -28.46 -42.19
C VAL A 131 5.38 -27.13 -41.46
N MET A 132 5.49 -26.02 -42.18
CA MET A 132 5.09 -24.70 -41.69
C MET A 132 4.07 -24.06 -42.63
N PRO A 133 2.76 -24.25 -42.38
CA PRO A 133 1.73 -23.55 -43.14
C PRO A 133 1.89 -22.04 -43.00
N ALA A 134 1.75 -21.31 -44.12
CA ALA A 134 1.90 -19.86 -44.16
C ALA A 134 0.98 -19.12 -43.16
N GLY A 135 -0.15 -19.72 -42.78
CA GLY A 135 -1.06 -19.18 -41.77
C GLY A 135 -0.44 -19.01 -40.38
N ARG A 136 0.44 -19.93 -39.95
CA ARG A 136 1.14 -19.79 -38.65
C ARG A 136 2.17 -18.65 -38.66
N LEU A 137 2.75 -18.37 -39.82
CA LEU A 137 3.62 -17.22 -40.01
C LEU A 137 2.81 -15.93 -39.90
N VAL A 138 1.64 -15.85 -40.55
CA VAL A 138 0.75 -14.69 -40.45
C VAL A 138 0.32 -14.47 -39.00
N VAL A 139 -0.05 -15.51 -38.25
CA VAL A 139 -0.41 -15.40 -36.82
C VAL A 139 0.74 -14.83 -35.99
N ALA A 140 1.99 -15.27 -36.21
CA ALA A 140 3.15 -14.77 -35.47
C ALA A 140 3.45 -13.28 -35.74
N TRP A 141 3.20 -12.81 -36.96
CA TRP A 141 3.38 -11.39 -37.31
C TRP A 141 2.18 -10.52 -36.94
N VAL A 142 0.97 -11.08 -36.98
CA VAL A 142 -0.26 -10.40 -36.54
C VAL A 142 -0.30 -10.25 -35.02
N SER A 143 0.22 -11.21 -34.26
CA SER A 143 0.30 -11.11 -32.78
C SER A 143 1.31 -10.06 -32.30
N LEU A 144 2.23 -9.62 -33.15
CA LEU A 144 3.17 -8.54 -32.85
C LEU A 144 2.46 -7.17 -32.78
N LEU A 145 1.45 -6.94 -33.62
CA LEU A 145 0.73 -5.67 -33.69
C LEU A 145 0.09 -5.25 -32.35
N PRO A 146 -0.73 -6.07 -31.67
CA PRO A 146 -1.31 -5.69 -30.39
C PRO A 146 -0.25 -5.49 -29.29
N ALA A 147 0.85 -6.26 -29.32
CA ALA A 147 1.94 -6.08 -28.37
C ALA A 147 2.63 -4.73 -28.55
N VAL A 148 2.87 -4.31 -29.80
CA VAL A 148 3.43 -2.99 -30.13
C VAL A 148 2.46 -1.86 -29.76
N ILE A 149 1.16 -2.02 -30.05
CA ILE A 149 0.14 -1.03 -29.66
C ILE A 149 0.08 -0.89 -28.14
N CYS A 150 0.10 -2.00 -27.40
CA CYS A 150 0.12 -1.99 -25.94
C CYS A 150 1.36 -1.28 -25.38
N LEU A 151 2.54 -1.56 -25.96
CA LEU A 151 3.78 -0.87 -25.59
C LEU A 151 3.72 0.63 -25.88
N MET A 152 3.16 1.03 -27.03
CA MET A 152 2.99 2.43 -27.40
C MET A 152 2.05 3.17 -26.44
N ILE A 153 0.95 2.54 -26.02
CA ILE A 153 0.03 3.11 -25.03
C ILE A 153 0.72 3.26 -23.67
N CYS A 154 1.44 2.22 -23.20
CA CYS A 154 2.16 2.31 -21.93
C CYS A 154 3.27 3.36 -21.97
N ALA A 155 3.99 3.47 -23.09
CA ALA A 155 5.01 4.50 -23.29
C ALA A 155 4.39 5.90 -23.31
N ALA A 156 3.25 6.08 -23.98
CA ALA A 156 2.51 7.34 -24.01
C ALA A 156 2.02 7.73 -22.60
N SER A 157 1.40 6.82 -21.86
CA SER A 157 0.94 7.09 -20.49
C SER A 157 2.09 7.43 -19.52
N LEU A 158 3.28 6.85 -19.73
CA LEU A 158 4.47 7.16 -18.94
C LEU A 158 5.09 8.52 -19.32
N TRP A 159 4.82 9.02 -20.54
CA TRP A 159 5.30 10.29 -21.05
C TRP A 159 4.32 11.45 -20.81
N ASP A 160 3.02 11.15 -20.84
CA ASP A 160 1.88 12.04 -20.54
C ASP A 160 1.51 12.04 -19.05
N ALA A 161 2.30 11.39 -18.19
CA ALA A 161 2.21 11.60 -16.75
C ALA A 161 2.15 13.11 -16.52
N PRO A 162 1.06 13.63 -15.91
CA PRO A 162 0.77 15.05 -15.92
C PRO A 162 2.02 15.75 -15.40
N ARG A 163 2.67 16.52 -16.30
CA ARG A 163 3.55 17.57 -15.86
C ARG A 163 2.64 18.38 -14.96
N GLN A 164 2.83 18.30 -13.64
CA GLN A 164 2.31 19.34 -12.77
C GLN A 164 2.69 20.63 -13.49
N PRO A 165 1.71 21.50 -13.82
CA PRO A 165 1.97 22.68 -14.61
C PRO A 165 3.11 23.38 -13.89
N MET A 166 4.28 23.34 -14.52
CA MET A 166 5.44 24.04 -14.05
C MET A 166 5.02 25.48 -14.21
N VAL A 167 4.59 26.09 -13.10
CA VAL A 167 4.29 27.51 -13.04
C VAL A 167 5.56 28.15 -13.58
N SER A 168 5.44 28.75 -14.76
CA SER A 168 6.52 29.48 -15.37
C SER A 168 6.93 30.53 -14.35
N ALA A 169 8.17 30.45 -13.86
CA ALA A 169 8.74 31.37 -12.87
C ALA A 169 8.77 32.84 -13.34
N ALA A 170 8.25 33.14 -14.54
CA ALA A 170 8.08 34.48 -15.07
C ALA A 170 6.82 35.20 -14.55
N ASP A 171 5.82 34.49 -14.02
CA ASP A 171 4.55 35.09 -13.53
C ASP A 171 4.42 35.07 -12.00
N ILE A 172 5.50 34.75 -11.28
CA ILE A 172 5.56 34.80 -9.82
C ILE A 172 6.27 36.12 -9.46
N PRO A 173 5.65 37.04 -8.67
CA PRO A 173 6.39 38.18 -8.12
C PRO A 173 7.61 37.66 -7.36
N PRO A 174 8.75 38.38 -7.32
CA PRO A 174 10.03 37.83 -6.87
C PRO A 174 9.92 37.37 -5.40
N ALA A 175 9.66 36.09 -5.22
CA ALA A 175 9.78 35.35 -3.99
C ALA A 175 11.03 34.49 -4.15
N GLU A 176 11.85 34.50 -3.11
CA GLU A 176 13.22 34.00 -3.08
C GLU A 176 13.36 32.58 -3.62
N LEU A 177 14.45 32.36 -4.36
CA LEU A 177 14.85 31.07 -4.91
C LEU A 177 14.84 29.99 -3.81
N PRO A 178 14.17 28.83 -3.99
CA PRO A 178 14.40 27.70 -3.11
C PRO A 178 15.81 27.16 -3.41
N LEU A 179 16.68 27.18 -2.40
CA LEU A 179 17.97 26.52 -2.46
C LEU A 179 17.78 25.00 -2.64
N PRO A 180 18.64 24.32 -3.43
CA PRO A 180 18.59 22.89 -3.62
C PRO A 180 19.22 22.19 -2.39
N THR A 181 18.52 22.18 -1.26
CA THR A 181 18.90 21.48 -0.04
C THR A 181 17.66 20.83 0.56
N GLU A 182 17.15 19.77 -0.06
CA GLU A 182 15.90 19.12 0.39
C GLU A 182 16.20 18.26 1.64
N VAL A 183 16.19 18.91 2.80
CA VAL A 183 16.31 18.31 4.12
C VAL A 183 15.08 17.43 4.39
N THR A 184 15.29 16.17 4.77
CA THR A 184 14.19 15.24 5.02
C THR A 184 13.91 15.14 6.51
N VAL A 185 12.68 15.47 6.94
CA VAL A 185 12.22 15.40 8.34
C VAL A 185 11.24 14.25 8.53
N VAL A 186 11.45 13.43 9.55
CA VAL A 186 10.65 12.24 9.87
C VAL A 186 10.37 12.16 11.38
N PRO A 187 9.12 12.03 11.84
CA PRO A 187 7.91 12.26 11.05
C PRO A 187 7.83 13.74 10.66
N GLY A 188 7.20 14.09 9.54
CA GLY A 188 6.81 15.48 9.23
C GLY A 188 5.61 15.88 10.09
N SER A 189 4.45 16.14 9.47
CA SER A 189 3.18 16.26 10.20
C SER A 189 2.59 14.89 10.54
N VAL A 190 2.17 14.68 11.79
CA VAL A 190 1.73 13.37 12.30
C VAL A 190 0.63 13.47 13.35
N GLU A 191 -0.26 12.48 13.39
CA GLU A 191 -1.22 12.30 14.48
C GLU A 191 -0.68 11.29 15.50
N VAL A 192 -0.68 11.65 16.78
CA VAL A 192 -0.10 10.85 17.87
C VAL A 192 -1.09 10.68 19.01
N GLU A 193 -1.07 9.53 19.68
CA GLU A 193 -1.92 9.30 20.84
C GLU A 193 -1.44 10.16 22.02
N ARG A 194 -2.36 10.69 22.83
CA ARG A 194 -2.02 11.49 24.01
C ARG A 194 -1.16 10.69 24.99
N GLY A 195 -0.09 11.32 25.48
CA GLY A 195 0.90 10.70 26.36
C GLY A 195 1.94 9.82 25.64
N SER A 196 1.84 9.66 24.32
CA SER A 196 2.85 8.92 23.56
C SER A 196 4.19 9.67 23.47
N SER A 197 5.25 8.93 23.15
CA SER A 197 6.59 9.49 22.94
C SER A 197 6.95 9.39 21.46
N VAL A 198 7.50 10.48 20.91
CA VAL A 198 7.86 10.58 19.49
C VAL A 198 9.33 10.96 19.35
N VAL A 199 10.00 10.34 18.38
CA VAL A 199 11.34 10.70 17.96
C VAL A 199 11.22 11.46 16.65
N PHE A 200 11.75 12.68 16.62
CA PHE A 200 11.89 13.48 15.42
C PHE A 200 13.32 13.36 14.91
N THR A 201 13.45 12.95 13.65
CA THR A 201 14.70 12.74 12.96
C THR A 201 14.77 13.66 11.76
N VAL A 202 15.92 14.29 11.56
CA VAL A 202 16.23 15.06 10.36
C VAL A 202 17.47 14.49 9.69
N THR A 203 17.40 14.32 8.37
CA THR A 203 18.50 13.81 7.54
C THR A 203 18.97 14.87 6.55
N PHE A 204 20.28 15.11 6.52
CA PHE A 204 20.93 16.08 5.65
C PHE A 204 21.69 15.36 4.49
N PRO A 205 21.49 15.76 3.23
CA PRO A 205 22.05 15.05 2.08
C PRO A 205 23.57 15.19 1.93
N ASP A 206 24.15 16.38 2.14
CA ASP A 206 25.55 16.64 1.77
C ASP A 206 26.41 17.35 2.84
N ASP A 207 25.80 18.04 3.83
CA ASP A 207 26.55 18.82 4.83
C ASP A 207 26.24 18.36 6.27
N GLU A 208 27.25 18.42 7.16
CA GLU A 208 27.12 18.17 8.60
C GLU A 208 26.87 19.53 9.28
N PRO A 209 25.62 19.89 9.57
CA PRO A 209 25.31 21.18 10.17
C PRO A 209 25.98 21.31 11.54
N ASN A 210 26.53 22.49 11.83
CA ASN A 210 27.23 22.72 13.09
C ASN A 210 26.29 22.69 14.29
N GLU A 211 25.03 23.08 14.07
CA GLU A 211 24.05 23.27 15.13
C GLU A 211 22.64 23.02 14.59
N VAL A 212 21.94 22.06 15.19
CA VAL A 212 20.57 21.70 14.82
C VAL A 212 19.68 21.85 16.04
N TRP A 213 18.62 22.65 15.91
CA TRP A 213 17.64 22.88 16.96
C TRP A 213 16.27 22.42 16.50
N TRP A 214 15.55 21.80 17.41
CA TRP A 214 14.13 21.52 17.30
C TRP A 214 13.37 22.58 18.11
N LEU A 215 12.40 23.23 17.49
CA LEU A 215 11.55 24.23 18.10
C LEU A 215 10.09 23.84 17.94
N ALA A 216 9.30 23.97 19.00
CA ALA A 216 7.87 23.74 19.02
C ALA A 216 7.12 24.89 19.67
N ALA A 217 5.90 25.11 19.20
CA ALA A 217 4.97 26.02 19.82
C ALA A 217 3.53 25.51 19.67
N PRO A 218 2.62 25.87 20.59
CA PRO A 218 1.23 25.46 20.52
C PRO A 218 0.60 25.87 19.18
N THR A 219 -0.19 24.98 18.56
CA THR A 219 -0.80 25.23 17.23
C THR A 219 -1.65 26.51 17.20
N GLY A 220 -2.20 26.95 18.35
CA GLY A 220 -2.97 28.18 18.47
C GLY A 220 -2.15 29.48 18.43
N GLU A 221 -0.83 29.42 18.64
CA GLU A 221 0.06 30.58 18.66
C GLU A 221 0.65 30.88 17.27
N ILE A 222 0.81 29.85 16.43
CA ILE A 222 1.44 29.93 15.10
C ILE A 222 0.40 30.31 14.02
N GLY A 223 -0.55 31.21 14.32
CA GLY A 223 -1.62 31.66 13.40
C GLY A 223 -1.12 32.49 12.21
N LEU A 224 -0.15 31.98 11.45
CA LEU A 224 0.70 32.72 10.54
C LEU A 224 0.51 32.19 9.13
N THR A 225 -0.50 32.73 8.46
CA THR A 225 -0.70 32.61 7.01
C THR A 225 0.41 33.27 6.19
N ASP A 226 1.30 34.02 6.84
CA ASP A 226 2.47 34.70 6.28
C ASP A 226 3.75 34.02 6.79
N ARG A 227 4.51 33.44 5.86
CA ARG A 227 5.77 32.73 6.12
C ARG A 227 6.80 33.63 6.82
N SER A 228 6.90 34.90 6.42
CA SER A 228 7.87 35.85 6.99
C SER A 228 7.62 36.07 8.48
N ARG A 229 6.34 36.16 8.86
CA ARG A 229 5.94 36.34 10.26
C ARG A 229 6.13 35.07 11.08
N ALA A 230 6.02 33.89 10.46
CA ALA A 230 6.37 32.61 11.09
C ALA A 230 7.88 32.50 11.35
N GLU A 231 8.70 32.86 10.38
CA GLU A 231 10.16 32.88 10.54
C GLU A 231 10.59 33.87 11.65
N GLU A 232 10.03 35.08 11.71
CA GLU A 232 10.27 36.03 12.81
C GLU A 232 9.89 35.48 14.18
N PHE A 233 8.77 34.74 14.28
CA PHE A 233 8.33 34.09 15.52
C PHE A 233 9.35 33.04 15.98
N TRP A 234 9.77 32.15 15.08
CA TRP A 234 10.73 31.10 15.39
C TRP A 234 12.13 31.66 15.71
N GLU A 235 12.57 32.73 15.05
CA GLU A 235 13.81 33.43 15.38
C GLU A 235 13.80 34.02 16.79
N GLN A 236 12.70 34.65 17.19
CA GLN A 236 12.56 35.20 18.54
C GLN A 236 12.61 34.09 19.59
N GLN A 237 11.95 32.96 19.34
CA GLN A 237 11.96 31.82 20.24
C GLN A 237 13.35 31.18 20.34
N LEU A 238 14.06 31.02 19.22
CA LEU A 238 15.44 30.54 19.20
C LEU A 238 16.39 31.47 19.96
N LEU A 239 16.26 32.79 19.77
CA LEU A 239 17.08 33.79 20.45
C LEU A 239 16.83 33.78 21.97
N ALA A 240 15.57 33.64 22.38
CA ALA A 240 15.20 33.51 23.79
C ALA A 240 15.82 32.26 24.43
N ALA A 241 15.78 31.12 23.72
CA ALA A 241 16.37 29.86 24.19
C ALA A 241 17.91 29.92 24.26
N ARG A 242 18.59 30.52 23.26
CA ARG A 242 20.05 30.71 23.28
C ARG A 242 20.53 31.64 24.40
N GLY A 243 19.70 32.61 24.80
CA GLY A 243 20.02 33.60 25.83
C GLY A 243 19.80 33.12 27.26
N SER A 244 19.22 31.93 27.47
CA SER A 244 18.81 31.44 28.78
C SER A 244 19.19 29.97 28.99
N SER A 245 20.24 29.73 29.78
CA SER A 245 20.69 28.36 30.12
C SER A 245 19.68 27.56 30.94
N ASP A 246 18.73 28.25 31.58
CA ASP A 246 17.75 27.68 32.52
C ASP A 246 16.36 27.48 31.89
N LEU A 247 16.14 27.91 30.63
CA LEU A 247 14.87 27.78 29.90
C LEU A 247 15.01 26.86 28.68
N LEU A 248 15.63 25.69 28.89
CA LEU A 248 15.30 24.51 28.06
C LEU A 248 13.88 24.08 28.43
N ASP A 249 12.93 24.94 28.09
CA ASP A 249 11.52 24.65 28.04
C ASP A 249 11.32 23.53 27.02
N ASP A 250 10.27 22.72 27.20
CA ASP A 250 10.02 21.56 26.34
C ASP A 250 9.88 21.96 24.86
N SER A 251 9.71 23.26 24.58
CA SER A 251 9.56 23.96 23.31
C SER A 251 10.86 24.15 22.50
N VAL A 252 12.06 24.18 23.08
CA VAL A 252 13.31 24.34 22.28
C VAL A 252 14.39 23.37 22.76
N ARG A 253 14.86 22.51 21.85
CA ARG A 253 15.80 21.43 22.16
C ARG A 253 16.92 21.34 21.13
N PRO A 254 18.18 21.17 21.55
CA PRO A 254 19.22 20.79 20.60
C PRO A 254 18.97 19.37 20.11
N MET A 255 19.09 19.14 18.80
CA MET A 255 19.06 17.80 18.24
C MET A 255 20.45 17.19 18.32
N ASN A 256 20.54 15.93 18.73
CA ASN A 256 21.82 15.24 18.85
C ASN A 256 22.11 14.43 17.59
N ALA A 257 23.34 14.50 17.10
CA ALA A 257 23.80 13.64 16.02
C ALA A 257 23.72 12.16 16.44
N THR A 258 23.17 11.33 15.56
CA THR A 258 23.12 9.88 15.75
C THR A 258 24.47 9.25 15.37
N MET A 259 24.56 7.92 15.37
CA MET A 259 25.77 7.23 14.89
C MET A 259 26.07 7.55 13.41
N ASN A 260 25.05 7.95 12.66
CA ASN A 260 25.17 8.47 11.31
C ASN A 260 25.30 10.00 11.39
N ARG A 261 26.43 10.57 10.98
CA ARG A 261 26.74 12.00 11.14
C ARG A 261 25.77 12.93 10.40
N ASN A 262 25.03 12.40 9.44
CA ASN A 262 24.06 13.15 8.63
C ASN A 262 22.63 13.09 9.19
N GLU A 263 22.43 12.45 10.35
CA GLU A 263 21.12 12.23 10.95
C GLU A 263 21.10 12.72 12.39
N PHE A 264 20.17 13.63 12.70
CA PHE A 264 20.01 14.24 14.02
C PHE A 264 18.64 13.89 14.59
N GLY A 265 18.60 13.58 15.89
CA GLY A 265 17.38 13.16 16.59
C GLY A 265 17.02 14.06 17.77
N ALA A 266 15.73 14.34 17.92
CA ALA A 266 15.11 14.91 19.11
C ALA A 266 14.06 13.94 19.66
N TYR A 267 14.13 13.66 20.96
CA TYR A 267 13.14 12.85 21.65
C TYR A 267 12.19 13.75 22.44
N VAL A 268 10.90 13.58 22.17
CA VAL A 268 9.81 14.25 22.89
C VAL A 268 8.98 13.18 23.58
N SER A 269 9.00 13.19 24.91
CA SER A 269 8.21 12.29 25.74
C SER A 269 6.90 12.92 26.14
N ASN A 270 5.88 12.09 26.36
CA ASN A 270 4.62 12.47 26.99
C ASN A 270 3.92 13.65 26.29
N VAL A 271 3.61 13.46 25.00
CA VAL A 271 2.93 14.50 24.21
C VAL A 271 1.47 14.63 24.65
N GLU A 272 1.15 15.69 25.40
CA GLU A 272 -0.20 15.93 25.95
C GLU A 272 -1.08 16.82 25.05
N GLU A 273 -0.48 17.79 24.36
CA GLU A 273 -1.19 18.81 23.58
C GLU A 273 -0.67 18.88 22.15
N SER A 274 -1.54 19.27 21.22
CA SER A 274 -1.14 19.49 19.83
C SER A 274 -0.24 20.72 19.72
N PHE A 275 0.83 20.60 18.94
CA PHE A 275 1.79 21.66 18.70
C PHE A 275 2.26 21.61 17.25
N ALA A 276 2.79 22.73 16.75
CA ALA A 276 3.56 22.75 15.52
C ALA A 276 5.05 22.91 15.85
N TYR A 277 5.90 22.41 14.96
CA TYR A 277 7.34 22.44 15.16
C TYR A 277 8.11 22.72 13.87
N VAL A 278 9.33 23.22 14.03
CA VAL A 278 10.30 23.46 12.96
C VAL A 278 11.68 22.97 13.40
N ILE A 279 12.53 22.72 12.42
CA ILE A 279 13.93 22.41 12.64
C ILE A 279 14.76 23.57 12.10
N HIS A 280 15.60 24.13 12.98
CA HIS A 280 16.55 25.17 12.61
C HIS A 280 17.93 24.57 12.41
N PHE A 281 18.54 24.81 11.26
CA PHE A 281 19.89 24.39 10.90
C PHE A 281 20.57 25.47 10.05
N ASP A 282 21.84 25.76 10.30
CA ASP A 282 22.66 26.70 9.52
C ASP A 282 21.99 28.06 9.17
N GLY A 283 21.19 28.59 10.10
CA GLY A 283 20.49 29.88 9.93
C GLY A 283 19.21 29.80 9.08
N GLN A 284 18.71 28.60 8.81
CA GLN A 284 17.49 28.33 8.06
C GLN A 284 16.51 27.51 8.89
N PHE A 285 15.23 27.68 8.61
CA PHE A 285 14.16 26.85 9.15
C PHE A 285 13.62 25.91 8.08
N THR A 286 13.23 24.70 8.49
CA THR A 286 12.38 23.83 7.66
C THR A 286 10.99 24.43 7.48
N GLU A 287 10.17 23.78 6.66
CA GLU A 287 8.72 24.00 6.75
C GLU A 287 8.18 23.68 8.15
N THR A 288 7.03 24.26 8.47
CA THR A 288 6.32 24.00 9.73
C THR A 288 5.55 22.70 9.63
N PHE A 289 5.73 21.84 10.62
CA PHE A 289 5.08 20.55 10.72
C PHE A 289 4.11 20.52 11.90
N ASP A 290 3.00 19.81 11.76
CA ASP A 290 1.95 19.73 12.78
C ASP A 290 1.95 18.38 13.48
N VAL A 291 1.98 18.40 14.81
CA VAL A 291 1.76 17.23 15.66
C VAL A 291 0.39 17.35 16.27
N THR A 292 -0.53 16.50 15.82
CA THR A 292 -1.91 16.49 16.31
C THR A 292 -2.09 15.38 17.34
N VAL A 293 -2.52 15.75 18.54
CA VAL A 293 -2.80 14.77 19.59
C VAL A 293 -4.22 14.23 19.46
N PHE A 294 -4.38 12.93 19.66
CA PHE A 294 -5.69 12.29 19.74
C PHE A 294 -5.82 11.35 20.94
N GLU A 295 -7.07 11.14 21.33
CA GLU A 295 -7.46 10.11 22.30
C GLU A 295 -8.55 9.21 21.71
N TYR A 296 -8.54 7.94 22.11
CA TYR A 296 -9.62 7.01 21.83
C TYR A 296 -10.87 7.35 22.66
N PRO A 297 -12.08 7.01 22.18
CA PRO A 297 -13.28 7.06 22.99
C PRO A 297 -13.18 6.14 24.20
N GLU A 298 -13.53 6.64 25.37
CA GLU A 298 -13.48 5.89 26.63
C GLU A 298 -14.69 6.21 27.51
N LEU A 299 -15.17 5.18 28.23
CA LEU A 299 -16.13 5.35 29.30
C LEU A 299 -15.42 5.78 30.59
N VAL A 300 -15.63 7.03 30.99
CA VAL A 300 -15.10 7.59 32.24
C VAL A 300 -15.94 7.14 33.43
N ARG A 301 -17.27 7.15 33.32
CA ARG A 301 -18.19 6.78 34.41
C ARG A 301 -19.50 6.24 33.86
N ALA A 302 -20.10 5.27 34.55
CA ALA A 302 -21.44 4.77 34.25
C ALA A 302 -22.32 4.81 35.49
N ASP A 303 -23.44 5.51 35.41
CA ASP A 303 -24.46 5.55 36.45
C ASP A 303 -25.69 4.74 36.01
N ALA A 304 -26.34 4.09 36.97
CA ALA A 304 -27.55 3.34 36.75
C ALA A 304 -28.68 3.88 37.62
N ILE A 305 -29.75 4.38 36.98
CA ILE A 305 -30.98 4.77 37.66
C ILE A 305 -31.97 3.62 37.54
N VAL A 306 -32.22 2.95 38.67
CA VAL A 306 -33.04 1.75 38.75
C VAL A 306 -34.40 2.11 39.32
N SER A 307 -35.45 1.88 38.53
CA SER A 307 -36.85 1.93 38.97
C SER A 307 -37.40 0.50 39.04
N GLN A 308 -37.51 -0.02 40.26
CA GLN A 308 -38.05 -1.36 40.48
C GLN A 308 -39.57 -1.40 40.30
N PRO A 309 -40.13 -2.57 39.95
CA PRO A 309 -41.56 -2.71 39.71
C PRO A 309 -42.38 -2.55 41.00
N ALA A 310 -43.64 -2.14 40.85
CA ALA A 310 -44.51 -1.74 41.95
C ALA A 310 -44.66 -2.79 43.07
N TYR A 311 -44.59 -4.09 42.73
CA TYR A 311 -44.72 -5.19 43.70
C TYR A 311 -43.57 -5.25 44.72
N THR A 312 -42.41 -4.66 44.41
CA THR A 312 -41.26 -4.59 45.33
C THR A 312 -41.41 -3.48 46.37
N GLY A 313 -42.24 -2.47 46.10
CA GLY A 313 -42.37 -1.26 46.94
C GLY A 313 -41.11 -0.38 47.00
N ALA A 314 -40.06 -0.69 46.23
CA ALA A 314 -38.83 0.08 46.25
C ALA A 314 -38.96 1.39 45.46
N LYS A 315 -38.36 2.46 45.98
CA LYS A 315 -38.26 3.75 45.28
C LYS A 315 -37.17 3.68 44.21
N THR A 316 -37.25 4.55 43.21
CA THR A 316 -36.16 4.76 42.24
C THR A 316 -34.86 5.07 42.96
N GLN A 317 -33.80 4.34 42.61
CA GLN A 317 -32.47 4.46 43.20
C GLN A 317 -31.46 4.76 42.10
N GLU A 318 -30.59 5.74 42.36
CA GLU A 318 -29.43 6.02 41.50
C GLU A 318 -28.20 5.35 42.11
N ILE A 319 -27.54 4.52 41.30
CA ILE A 319 -26.30 3.84 41.65
C ILE A 319 -25.19 4.48 40.82
N ILE A 320 -24.32 5.20 41.50
CA ILE A 320 -23.22 5.94 40.91
C ILE A 320 -22.04 5.00 40.61
N ASP A 321 -21.41 5.22 39.46
CA ASP A 321 -20.18 4.56 39.00
C ASP A 321 -20.23 3.04 39.16
N THR A 322 -21.23 2.45 38.52
CA THR A 322 -21.41 1.01 38.48
C THR A 322 -21.43 0.49 37.06
N ARG A 323 -20.78 -0.65 36.85
CA ARG A 323 -20.90 -1.43 35.61
C ARG A 323 -21.74 -2.69 35.83
N ARG A 324 -22.18 -2.94 37.07
CA ARG A 324 -22.95 -4.13 37.45
C ARG A 324 -24.06 -3.78 38.41
N ILE A 325 -25.28 -4.09 38.01
CA ILE A 325 -26.47 -3.94 38.85
C ILE A 325 -27.19 -5.27 39.03
N THR A 326 -27.98 -5.37 40.09
CA THR A 326 -28.88 -6.49 40.35
C THR A 326 -30.26 -5.93 40.65
N VAL A 327 -31.26 -6.40 39.91
CA VAL A 327 -32.62 -5.85 39.92
C VAL A 327 -33.65 -6.98 39.90
N ALA A 328 -34.89 -6.67 40.27
CA ALA A 328 -35.99 -7.60 40.11
C ALA A 328 -36.42 -7.70 38.64
N GLU A 329 -37.05 -8.81 38.26
CA GLU A 329 -37.69 -8.98 36.95
C GLU A 329 -38.69 -7.86 36.67
N ASP A 330 -38.70 -7.34 35.44
CA ASP A 330 -39.48 -6.17 34.97
C ASP A 330 -39.04 -4.82 35.55
N SER A 331 -37.82 -4.71 36.06
CA SER A 331 -37.26 -3.41 36.46
C SER A 331 -36.88 -2.57 35.25
N VAL A 332 -37.14 -1.27 35.32
CA VAL A 332 -36.71 -0.28 34.34
C VAL A 332 -35.39 0.31 34.80
N VAL A 333 -34.37 0.26 33.94
CA VAL A 333 -33.04 0.80 34.22
C VAL A 333 -32.67 1.81 33.16
N GLU A 334 -32.37 3.03 33.60
CA GLU A 334 -31.74 4.05 32.78
C GLU A 334 -30.23 4.03 33.02
N TRP A 335 -29.45 3.69 31.99
CA TRP A 335 -28.01 3.82 32.00
C TRP A 335 -27.62 5.25 31.57
N LYS A 336 -26.76 5.89 32.34
CA LYS A 336 -26.14 7.18 32.00
C LYS A 336 -24.63 7.01 31.92
N LEU A 337 -24.08 7.13 30.72
CA LEU A 337 -22.66 6.95 30.42
C LEU A 337 -22.00 8.31 30.19
N TYR A 338 -20.90 8.56 30.90
CA TYR A 338 -20.06 9.74 30.77
C TYR A 338 -18.78 9.36 30.03
N LEU A 339 -18.50 10.04 28.92
CA LEU A 339 -17.38 9.75 28.02
C LEU A 339 -16.28 10.81 28.14
N ASN A 340 -15.04 10.47 27.79
CA ASN A 340 -13.92 11.42 27.77
C ASN A 340 -14.03 12.45 26.63
N LYS A 341 -14.67 12.06 25.52
CA LYS A 341 -14.82 12.88 24.32
C LYS A 341 -16.17 12.64 23.64
N PRO A 342 -16.63 13.58 22.79
CA PRO A 342 -17.82 13.36 21.98
C PRO A 342 -17.60 12.22 20.98
N VAL A 343 -18.60 11.36 20.85
CA VAL A 343 -18.61 10.22 19.90
C VAL A 343 -19.71 10.40 18.86
N GLU A 344 -19.60 9.70 17.75
CA GLU A 344 -20.62 9.65 16.70
C GLU A 344 -21.69 8.61 17.01
N THR A 345 -21.28 7.43 17.49
CA THR A 345 -22.21 6.38 17.90
C THR A 345 -21.83 5.75 19.24
N CYS A 346 -22.85 5.30 19.98
CA CYS A 346 -22.71 4.62 21.26
C CYS A 346 -23.71 3.46 21.31
N TRP A 347 -23.21 2.23 21.33
CA TRP A 347 -24.00 1.01 21.27
C TRP A 347 -23.73 0.09 22.46
N LEU A 348 -24.79 -0.52 22.97
CA LEU A 348 -24.72 -1.68 23.87
C LEU A 348 -25.04 -2.94 23.08
N VAL A 349 -24.00 -3.73 22.82
CA VAL A 349 -24.10 -4.97 22.07
C VAL A 349 -24.22 -6.12 23.07
N PRO A 350 -25.33 -6.88 23.11
CA PRO A 350 -25.46 -8.01 24.02
C PRO A 350 -24.40 -9.08 23.72
N THR A 351 -23.76 -9.59 24.76
CA THR A 351 -22.71 -10.61 24.71
C THR A 351 -23.13 -11.85 25.47
N GLY A 352 -23.23 -12.98 24.77
CA GLY A 352 -23.63 -14.26 25.36
C GLY A 352 -24.83 -14.88 24.66
N ASN A 353 -24.68 -15.27 23.39
CA ASN A 353 -25.61 -16.20 22.77
C ASN A 353 -25.30 -17.60 23.29
N ARG A 354 -26.20 -18.19 24.08
CA ARG A 354 -26.40 -19.65 24.01
C ARG A 354 -27.11 -19.91 22.68
N GLU A 355 -26.77 -21.01 22.00
CA GLU A 355 -27.32 -21.39 20.68
C GLU A 355 -28.87 -21.46 20.62
N ASP A 356 -29.54 -21.40 21.78
CA ASP A 356 -30.99 -21.56 21.94
C ASP A 356 -31.74 -20.27 22.37
N VAL A 357 -31.09 -19.10 22.43
CA VAL A 357 -31.72 -17.83 22.89
C VAL A 357 -31.94 -16.87 21.73
N GLU A 358 -33.14 -16.28 21.70
CA GLU A 358 -33.56 -15.23 20.75
C GLU A 358 -32.49 -14.12 20.69
N VAL A 359 -32.03 -13.77 19.49
CA VAL A 359 -30.97 -12.77 19.29
C VAL A 359 -31.47 -11.41 19.78
N VAL A 360 -31.00 -10.99 20.96
CA VAL A 360 -31.32 -9.66 21.49
C VAL A 360 -30.66 -8.60 20.59
N PRO A 361 -31.39 -7.62 20.05
CA PRO A 361 -30.82 -6.60 19.19
C PRO A 361 -29.88 -5.68 19.99
N PRO A 362 -28.84 -5.11 19.34
CA PRO A 362 -28.02 -4.08 19.96
C PRO A 362 -28.86 -2.83 20.25
N VAL A 363 -28.53 -2.15 21.35
CA VAL A 363 -29.26 -0.96 21.79
C VAL A 363 -28.41 0.28 21.57
N GLU A 364 -28.94 1.23 20.82
CA GLU A 364 -28.33 2.54 20.64
C GLU A 364 -28.64 3.44 21.84
N LEU A 365 -27.63 4.13 22.36
CA LEU A 365 -27.81 5.18 23.36
C LEU A 365 -28.14 6.50 22.67
N LYS A 366 -28.85 7.37 23.36
CA LYS A 366 -29.15 8.72 22.90
C LYS A 366 -28.23 9.71 23.59
N ASN A 367 -27.63 10.61 22.83
CA ASN A 367 -26.84 11.70 23.38
C ASN A 367 -27.76 12.68 24.15
N SER A 368 -27.30 13.14 25.30
CA SER A 368 -28.05 14.10 26.11
C SER A 368 -28.03 15.49 25.46
N ALA A 369 -29.18 16.15 25.39
CA ALA A 369 -29.28 17.51 24.86
C ALA A 369 -28.52 18.55 25.72
N SER A 370 -28.26 18.24 27.00
CA SER A 370 -27.59 19.16 27.93
C SER A 370 -26.05 19.04 27.93
N ASP A 371 -25.52 17.86 27.57
CA ASP A 371 -24.09 17.57 27.62
C ASP A 371 -23.73 16.53 26.55
N PRO A 372 -22.90 16.89 25.54
CA PRO A 372 -22.53 15.98 24.46
C PRO A 372 -21.66 14.81 24.90
N LEU A 373 -21.11 14.82 26.13
CA LEU A 373 -20.33 13.72 26.70
C LEU A 373 -21.20 12.68 27.41
N VAL A 374 -22.49 12.96 27.57
CA VAL A 374 -23.42 12.10 28.31
C VAL A 374 -24.35 11.38 27.35
N TRP A 375 -24.42 10.06 27.48
CA TRP A 375 -25.27 9.19 26.67
C TRP A 375 -26.19 8.37 27.55
N THR A 376 -27.46 8.29 27.19
CA THR A 376 -28.48 7.62 28.01
C THR A 376 -29.29 6.61 27.22
N THR A 377 -29.72 5.55 27.90
CA THR A 377 -30.69 4.59 27.37
C THR A 377 -31.53 4.01 28.48
N GLU A 378 -32.79 3.73 28.18
CA GLU A 378 -33.77 3.14 29.09
C GLU A 378 -34.06 1.71 28.64
N LEU A 379 -33.90 0.75 29.55
CA LEU A 379 -34.04 -0.67 29.30
C LEU A 379 -34.99 -1.30 30.32
N THR A 380 -35.95 -2.09 29.84
CA THR A 380 -36.75 -2.98 30.69
C THR A 380 -36.07 -4.33 30.79
N LEU A 381 -35.75 -4.77 32.00
CA LEU A 381 -34.95 -5.97 32.24
C LEU A 381 -35.82 -7.16 32.66
N THR A 382 -35.98 -8.10 31.73
CA THR A 382 -36.66 -9.39 31.96
C THR A 382 -35.68 -10.51 32.28
N GLU A 383 -34.50 -10.49 31.65
CA GLU A 383 -33.46 -11.51 31.82
C GLU A 383 -32.10 -10.90 32.18
N THR A 384 -31.22 -11.75 32.73
CA THR A 384 -29.83 -11.34 33.02
C THR A 384 -29.07 -11.17 31.73
N THR A 385 -28.63 -9.93 31.46
CA THR A 385 -27.95 -9.58 30.21
C THR A 385 -26.60 -8.93 30.49
N LYS A 386 -25.63 -9.26 29.64
CA LYS A 386 -24.30 -8.64 29.62
C LYS A 386 -24.15 -7.92 28.29
N TRP A 387 -23.80 -6.64 28.30
CA TRP A 387 -23.53 -5.85 27.10
C TRP A 387 -22.05 -5.48 27.01
N GLU A 388 -21.54 -5.47 25.79
CA GLU A 388 -20.29 -4.82 25.41
C GLU A 388 -20.62 -3.40 24.93
N LEU A 389 -19.93 -2.42 25.51
CA LEU A 389 -20.04 -1.04 25.08
C LEU A 389 -19.13 -0.83 23.87
N ARG A 390 -19.72 -0.36 22.77
CA ARG A 390 -19.02 0.07 21.56
C ARG A 390 -19.22 1.55 21.34
N LEU A 391 -18.12 2.28 21.33
CA LEU A 391 -18.05 3.70 21.09
C LEU A 391 -17.32 3.93 19.78
N VAL A 392 -17.86 4.78 18.89
CA VAL A 392 -17.19 5.14 17.63
C VAL A 392 -17.15 6.66 17.51
N ASP A 393 -15.97 7.24 17.30
CA ASP A 393 -15.83 8.68 17.06
C ASP A 393 -16.01 9.09 15.60
N LYS A 394 -15.98 10.41 15.33
CA LYS A 394 -16.12 10.98 13.98
C LYS A 394 -15.03 10.54 12.99
N LYS A 395 -13.88 10.08 13.47
CA LYS A 395 -12.79 9.52 12.65
C LYS A 395 -12.91 8.00 12.54
N GLN A 396 -14.06 7.42 12.91
CA GLN A 396 -14.34 5.99 12.89
C GLN A 396 -13.40 5.16 13.77
N ARG A 397 -12.87 5.76 14.84
CA ARG A 397 -12.05 5.06 15.84
C ARG A 397 -12.93 4.48 16.93
N GLU A 398 -12.70 3.21 17.26
CA GLU A 398 -13.39 2.50 18.33
C GLU A 398 -12.71 2.71 19.69
N ASN A 399 -13.41 2.43 20.79
CA ASN A 399 -12.80 2.41 22.12
C ASN A 399 -11.70 1.34 22.22
N ALA A 400 -10.51 1.73 22.72
CA ALA A 400 -9.35 0.84 22.81
C ALA A 400 -9.56 -0.30 23.83
N GLU A 401 -10.20 0.00 24.97
CA GLU A 401 -10.51 -0.98 25.99
C GLU A 401 -11.94 -1.52 25.86
N THR A 402 -12.10 -2.84 25.95
CA THR A 402 -13.42 -3.47 25.96
C THR A 402 -14.10 -3.27 27.31
N VAL A 403 -15.25 -2.60 27.30
CA VAL A 403 -16.03 -2.33 28.51
C VAL A 403 -17.31 -3.15 28.51
N TYR A 404 -17.62 -3.78 29.64
CA TYR A 404 -18.85 -4.55 29.82
C TYR A 404 -19.77 -3.92 30.87
N LEU A 405 -21.06 -3.82 30.54
CA LEU A 405 -22.14 -3.55 31.50
C LEU A 405 -22.93 -4.84 31.75
N ARG A 406 -23.32 -5.09 32.99
CA ARG A 406 -24.06 -6.29 33.37
C ARG A 406 -25.24 -5.95 34.26
N ALA A 407 -26.42 -6.43 33.87
CA ALA A 407 -27.58 -6.40 34.73
C ALA A 407 -28.01 -7.83 35.08
N ASN A 408 -27.97 -8.15 36.37
CA ASN A 408 -28.48 -9.42 36.87
C ASN A 408 -29.95 -9.25 37.25
N VAL A 409 -30.81 -10.11 36.72
CA VAL A 409 -32.24 -10.10 37.02
C VAL A 409 -32.59 -11.25 37.97
N ILE A 410 -33.24 -10.91 39.08
CA ILE A 410 -33.79 -11.87 40.04
C ILE A 410 -35.24 -12.15 39.63
N SER A 411 -35.47 -13.38 39.15
CA SER A 411 -36.81 -13.80 38.71
C SER A 411 -37.79 -13.97 39.87
N ASN A 412 -39.05 -13.57 39.63
CA ASN A 412 -40.13 -13.69 40.58
C ASN A 412 -40.70 -15.12 40.60
N LYS A 413 -40.34 -15.91 41.62
CA LYS A 413 -40.82 -17.29 41.76
C LYS A 413 -42.10 -17.36 42.59
N GLN A 414 -43.03 -18.24 42.20
CA GLN A 414 -44.24 -18.52 42.97
C GLN A 414 -43.90 -19.04 44.38
N PRO A 415 -44.66 -18.66 45.42
CA PRO A 415 -44.42 -19.09 46.79
C PRO A 415 -44.59 -20.60 46.94
N LYS A 416 -43.61 -21.25 47.59
CA LYS A 416 -43.67 -22.67 47.91
C LYS A 416 -44.45 -22.84 49.23
N ILE A 417 -45.66 -23.40 49.16
CA ILE A 417 -46.48 -23.69 50.34
C ILE A 417 -46.04 -25.03 50.92
N GLU A 418 -45.47 -25.03 52.12
CA GLU A 418 -45.19 -26.25 52.88
C GLU A 418 -46.29 -26.45 53.93
N LEU A 419 -47.15 -27.44 53.73
CA LEU A 419 -48.19 -27.82 54.69
C LEU A 419 -47.54 -28.57 55.86
N THR A 420 -47.44 -27.90 57.01
CA THR A 420 -47.02 -28.56 58.25
C THR A 420 -48.26 -29.14 58.93
N SER A 421 -48.44 -30.47 58.85
CA SER A 421 -49.46 -31.16 59.65
C SER A 421 -48.99 -31.22 61.10
N GLN A 422 -49.69 -30.53 62.01
CA GLN A 422 -49.56 -30.83 63.44
C GLN A 422 -50.30 -32.14 63.73
N GLY A 423 -49.54 -33.15 64.17
CA GLY A 423 -50.06 -34.43 64.65
C GLY A 423 -50.47 -34.37 66.12
#